data_AF-A0A9W4D7L9-F1
#
_entry.id   AF-A0A9W4D7L9-F1
#
_cell.length_a   1.000
_cell.length_b   1.000
_cell.length_c   1.000
_cell.angle_alpha   90.00
_cell.angle_beta   90.00
_cell.angle_gamma   90.00
#
_symmetry.space_group_name_H-M   'P 1'
#
loop_
_entity.id
_entity.type
_entity.pdbx_description
1 polymer ?
#
loop_
_entity_poly.entity_id
_entity_poly.type
_entity_poly.pdbx_seq_one_letter_code
_entity_poly.pdbx_strand_id
1 'polypeptide(L)'
;MKFFVALLLSLLLISTPTIARSVNGSSLQKVDKRNSDPRHFGFECGSRKYKLSTCIDVVKDACEAHSNVRKPKNIVLNYTMAKHPMEFIRAQEFGYPNNTMIVELPLSLFEILNLNYVAFSPMDCKILGVVSKNEDWFYTTSFKACRHTSWPFNWLEK
;
A
#
# COMPACT_ATOMS: atom_id res chain seq x y z
N MET A 1 44.45 -43.95 -45.37
CA MET A 1 43.09 -43.66 -44.83
C MET A 1 43.28 -42.61 -43.75
N LYS A 2 43.05 -41.31 -44.02
CA LYS A 2 41.82 -40.57 -43.63
C LYS A 2 41.40 -40.94 -42.20
N PHE A 3 41.53 -40.11 -41.17
CA PHE A 3 40.67 -38.92 -40.97
C PHE A 3 41.00 -38.17 -39.64
N PHE A 4 40.91 -36.83 -39.68
CA PHE A 4 40.66 -35.82 -38.61
C PHE A 4 41.65 -35.78 -37.41
N VAL A 5 42.56 -34.82 -37.25
CA VAL A 5 42.39 -33.36 -37.00
C VAL A 5 41.03 -32.97 -36.42
N ALA A 6 40.97 -32.79 -35.09
CA ALA A 6 40.18 -31.76 -34.42
C ALA A 6 40.41 -31.75 -32.91
N LEU A 7 40.65 -30.54 -32.36
CA LEU A 7 40.37 -30.06 -31.00
C LEU A 7 41.01 -30.86 -29.84
N LEU A 8 42.09 -30.45 -29.17
CA LEU A 8 42.41 -29.13 -28.60
C LEU A 8 41.24 -28.38 -27.97
N LEU A 9 41.39 -28.21 -26.65
CA LEU A 9 40.74 -27.26 -25.76
C LEU A 9 39.29 -27.54 -25.33
N SER A 10 39.20 -27.72 -24.00
CA SER A 10 38.21 -27.12 -23.12
C SER A 10 36.75 -27.41 -23.42
N LEU A 11 36.13 -28.30 -22.64
CA LEU A 11 34.79 -28.03 -22.14
C LEU A 11 34.53 -28.86 -20.87
N LEU A 12 34.75 -28.17 -19.76
CA LEU A 12 34.04 -28.38 -18.49
C LEU A 12 32.55 -28.64 -18.79
N LEU A 13 32.08 -29.85 -18.49
CA LEU A 13 30.66 -30.14 -18.43
C LEU A 13 30.32 -30.54 -17.00
N ILE A 14 30.30 -29.50 -16.15
CA ILE A 14 29.54 -29.49 -14.90
C ILE A 14 28.08 -29.47 -15.33
N SER A 15 27.39 -30.59 -15.23
CA SER A 15 25.95 -30.66 -15.45
C SER A 15 25.21 -30.09 -14.24
N THR A 16 25.04 -28.77 -14.20
CA THR A 16 24.00 -28.13 -13.40
C THR A 16 22.68 -28.23 -14.16
N PRO A 17 21.58 -28.72 -13.56
CA PRO A 17 20.27 -28.54 -14.16
C PRO A 17 19.90 -27.05 -14.07
N THR A 18 20.07 -26.36 -15.18
CA THR A 18 19.50 -25.04 -15.41
C THR A 18 18.00 -25.24 -15.66
N ILE A 19 17.19 -25.20 -14.60
CA ILE A 19 15.76 -24.95 -14.77
C ILE A 19 15.62 -23.43 -14.89
N ALA A 20 15.35 -23.01 -16.13
CA ALA A 20 15.10 -21.64 -16.52
C ALA A 20 13.94 -21.03 -15.72
N ARG A 21 14.11 -19.75 -15.40
CA ARG A 21 13.08 -18.82 -14.94
C ARG A 21 11.80 -18.95 -15.76
N SER A 22 10.67 -19.12 -15.07
CA SER A 22 9.36 -18.66 -15.53
C SER A 22 8.72 -17.89 -14.38
N VAL A 23 8.88 -16.58 -14.42
CA VAL A 23 8.11 -15.62 -13.62
C VAL A 23 6.81 -15.39 -14.40
N ASN A 24 5.73 -16.09 -14.04
CA ASN A 24 4.34 -15.61 -14.10
C ASN A 24 3.35 -16.74 -13.84
N GLY A 25 2.27 -16.38 -13.13
CA GLY A 25 0.97 -17.02 -13.35
C GLY A 25 0.48 -17.90 -12.21
N SER A 26 -0.27 -17.28 -11.30
CA SER A 26 -1.36 -17.85 -10.51
C SER A 26 -1.52 -19.38 -10.45
N SER A 27 -1.32 -19.94 -9.27
CA SER A 27 -2.32 -20.87 -8.75
C SER A 27 -2.51 -20.55 -7.28
N LEU A 28 -3.68 -19.96 -7.01
CA LEU A 28 -4.31 -19.90 -5.70
C LEU A 28 -3.95 -21.16 -4.92
N GLN A 29 -3.13 -21.00 -3.86
CA GLN A 29 -3.09 -22.00 -2.81
C GLN A 29 -4.53 -22.15 -2.30
N LYS A 30 -5.11 -23.31 -2.62
CA LYS A 30 -6.28 -23.93 -2.01
C LYS A 30 -6.70 -23.21 -0.73
N VAL A 31 -7.71 -22.35 -0.86
CA VAL A 31 -8.43 -21.80 0.28
C VAL A 31 -9.19 -22.96 0.91
N ASP A 32 -8.70 -23.38 2.07
CA ASP A 32 -9.36 -24.35 2.94
C ASP A 32 -10.76 -23.80 3.27
N LYS A 33 -11.80 -24.46 2.72
CA LYS A 33 -13.20 -24.09 2.90
C LYS A 33 -13.65 -24.53 4.30
N ARG A 34 -13.16 -23.86 5.33
CA ARG A 34 -13.58 -24.04 6.73
C ARG A 34 -14.25 -22.76 7.22
N ASN A 35 -15.58 -22.81 7.36
CA ASN A 35 -16.45 -21.78 7.95
C ASN A 35 -16.04 -20.34 7.62
N SER A 36 -16.21 -19.94 6.36
CA SER A 36 -15.98 -18.56 5.95
C SER A 36 -17.23 -17.73 6.25
N ASP A 37 -17.46 -17.44 7.53
CA ASP A 37 -18.28 -16.27 7.86
C ASP A 37 -17.71 -15.07 7.08
N PRO A 38 -18.56 -14.19 6.52
CA PRO A 38 -18.07 -13.03 5.79
C PRO A 38 -17.08 -12.26 6.68
N ARG A 39 -15.91 -11.95 6.12
CA ARG A 39 -14.87 -11.19 6.81
C ARG A 39 -14.65 -9.86 6.11
N HIS A 40 -14.46 -8.82 6.90
CA HIS A 40 -13.89 -7.57 6.45
C HIS A 40 -12.37 -7.72 6.35
N PHE A 41 -11.76 -6.98 5.43
CA PHE A 41 -10.32 -6.90 5.24
C PHE A 41 -9.88 -5.44 5.25
N GLY A 42 -8.71 -5.16 5.81
CA GLY A 42 -8.17 -3.80 5.84
C GLY A 42 -7.03 -3.64 6.83
N PHE A 43 -7.03 -2.51 7.56
CA PHE A 43 -5.92 -2.09 8.40
C PHE A 43 -6.35 -1.85 9.85
N GLU A 44 -5.49 -2.21 10.79
CA GLU A 44 -5.68 -2.02 12.22
C GLU A 44 -4.59 -1.11 12.79
N CYS A 45 -5.02 0.04 13.31
CA CYS A 45 -4.17 1.08 13.90
C CYS A 45 -4.54 1.21 15.40
N GLY A 46 -3.80 0.52 16.26
CA GLY A 46 -4.15 0.45 17.69
C GLY A 46 -5.52 -0.22 17.88
N SER A 47 -6.49 0.52 18.42
CA SER A 47 -7.87 0.06 18.61
C SER A 47 -8.78 0.26 17.38
N ARG A 48 -8.32 1.01 16.37
CA ARG A 48 -9.12 1.38 15.20
C ARG A 48 -8.91 0.39 14.07
N LYS A 49 -9.99 0.14 13.32
CA LYS A 49 -9.94 -0.70 12.11
C LYS A 49 -10.57 0.03 10.95
N TYR A 50 -9.89 0.00 9.82
CA TYR A 50 -10.29 0.65 8.59
C TYR A 50 -10.47 -0.39 7.51
N LYS A 51 -11.67 -0.49 6.92
CA LYS A 51 -11.90 -1.33 5.75
C LYS A 51 -11.02 -0.88 4.59
N LEU A 52 -10.58 -1.84 3.79
CA LEU A 52 -9.86 -1.55 2.55
C LEU A 52 -10.69 -0.65 1.62
N SER A 53 -12.02 -0.84 1.57
CA SER A 53 -12.92 0.02 0.78
C SER A 53 -12.83 1.49 1.19
N THR A 54 -12.83 1.77 2.50
CA THR A 54 -12.66 3.14 3.02
C THR A 54 -11.32 3.73 2.61
N CYS A 55 -10.23 2.95 2.63
CA CYS A 55 -8.94 3.41 2.16
C CYS A 55 -8.94 3.71 0.66
N ILE A 56 -9.62 2.88 -0.15
CA ILE A 56 -9.76 3.08 -1.59
C ILE A 56 -10.51 4.37 -1.88
N ASP A 57 -11.64 4.61 -1.22
CA ASP A 57 -12.47 5.81 -1.43
C ASP A 57 -11.67 7.08 -1.13
N VAL A 58 -10.98 7.12 0.02
CA VAL A 58 -10.17 8.29 0.41
C VAL A 58 -9.00 8.54 -0.56
N VAL A 59 -8.32 7.48 -1.02
CA VAL A 59 -7.22 7.63 -1.99
C VAL A 59 -7.73 8.07 -3.35
N LYS A 60 -8.90 7.57 -3.77
CA LYS A 60 -9.55 8.00 -5.01
C LYS A 60 -9.84 9.49 -4.97
N ASP A 61 -10.50 9.97 -3.91
CA ASP A 61 -10.81 11.40 -3.73
C ASP A 61 -9.53 12.25 -3.70
N ALA A 62 -8.49 11.79 -3.01
CA ALA A 62 -7.19 12.47 -2.93
C ALA A 62 -6.51 12.56 -4.30
N CYS A 63 -6.55 11.49 -5.09
CA CYS A 63 -6.00 11.45 -6.44
C CYS A 63 -6.74 12.36 -7.42
N GLU A 64 -8.08 12.35 -7.37
CA GLU A 64 -8.90 13.24 -8.18
C GLU A 64 -8.59 14.71 -7.85
N ALA A 65 -8.51 15.06 -6.56
CA ALA A 65 -8.12 16.39 -6.12
C ALA A 65 -6.69 16.77 -6.57
N HIS A 66 -5.73 15.83 -6.51
CA HIS A 66 -4.35 16.07 -6.91
C HIS A 66 -4.20 16.31 -8.42
N SER A 67 -4.94 15.57 -9.25
CA SER A 67 -4.92 15.75 -10.72
C SER A 67 -5.46 17.12 -11.17
N ASN A 68 -6.39 17.70 -10.39
CA ASN A 68 -7.03 18.99 -10.67
C ASN A 68 -6.20 20.22 -10.22
N VAL A 69 -5.05 20.05 -9.57
CA VAL A 69 -4.15 21.17 -9.20
C VAL A 69 -3.46 21.79 -10.43
N ARG A 70 -3.61 21.21 -11.63
CA ARG A 70 -3.19 21.82 -12.90
C ARG A 70 -4.21 22.84 -13.41
N LYS A 71 -4.19 24.03 -12.80
CA LYS A 71 -4.42 25.40 -13.34
C LYS A 71 -5.29 26.22 -12.38
N PRO A 72 -4.80 27.34 -11.83
CA PRO A 72 -5.67 28.29 -11.15
C PRO A 72 -6.49 29.01 -12.23
N LYS A 73 -7.75 28.63 -12.39
CA LYS A 73 -8.76 29.54 -12.92
C LYS A 73 -9.65 29.91 -11.75
N ASN A 74 -9.65 31.22 -11.45
CA ASN A 74 -10.48 31.92 -10.47
C ASN A 74 -11.79 31.19 -10.16
N ILE A 75 -11.82 30.41 -9.07
CA ILE A 75 -13.07 29.87 -8.52
C ILE A 75 -12.95 30.00 -7.00
N VAL A 76 -13.93 30.69 -6.44
CA VAL A 76 -14.17 30.89 -5.01
C VAL A 76 -13.99 29.57 -4.28
N LEU A 77 -13.02 29.51 -3.35
CA LEU A 77 -12.75 28.33 -2.54
C LEU A 77 -13.93 28.04 -1.61
N ASN A 78 -14.86 27.20 -2.06
CA ASN A 78 -15.70 26.44 -1.17
C ASN A 78 -14.81 25.37 -0.50
N TYR A 79 -14.24 25.71 0.66
CA TYR A 79 -13.57 24.80 1.57
C TYR A 79 -14.58 23.77 2.11
N THR A 80 -14.98 22.82 1.28
CA THR A 80 -15.30 21.48 1.81
C THR A 80 -13.95 20.85 2.11
N MET A 81 -13.75 20.44 3.36
CA MET A 81 -12.49 19.90 3.88
C MET A 81 -12.15 18.53 3.27
N ALA A 82 -11.98 18.45 1.95
CA ALA A 82 -11.21 17.40 1.33
C ALA A 82 -9.81 17.52 1.92
N LYS A 83 -9.46 16.61 2.85
CA LYS A 83 -8.15 16.60 3.48
C LYS A 83 -7.13 16.35 2.38
N HIS A 84 -6.46 17.42 1.96
CA HIS A 84 -5.54 17.36 0.84
C HIS A 84 -4.41 16.36 1.14
N PRO A 85 -4.03 15.52 0.16
CA PRO A 85 -2.89 14.64 0.36
C PRO A 85 -1.62 15.48 0.56
N MET A 86 -0.77 15.03 1.47
CA MET A 86 0.53 15.64 1.77
C MET A 86 1.67 14.67 1.49
N GLU A 87 2.87 15.19 1.23
CA GLU A 87 4.06 14.37 1.05
C GLU A 87 4.37 13.57 2.32
N PHE A 88 4.69 12.28 2.17
CA PHE A 88 5.10 11.47 3.28
C PHE A 88 6.62 11.50 3.48
N ILE A 89 7.08 12.47 4.28
CA ILE A 89 8.52 12.73 4.53
C ILE A 89 9.28 11.49 5.03
N ARG A 90 8.60 10.54 5.69
CA ARG A 90 9.20 9.32 6.25
C ARG A 90 9.01 8.09 5.36
N ALA A 91 8.56 8.23 4.10
CA ALA A 91 8.21 7.12 3.21
C ALA A 91 9.27 6.01 3.12
N GLN A 92 10.55 6.39 3.02
CA GLN A 92 11.66 5.43 2.90
C GLN A 92 11.80 4.51 4.11
N GLU A 93 11.44 4.98 5.32
CA GLU A 93 11.52 4.18 6.55
C GLU A 93 10.51 3.02 6.56
N PHE A 94 9.49 3.13 5.71
CA PHE A 94 8.47 2.12 5.50
C PHE A 94 8.71 1.32 4.21
N GLY A 95 9.84 1.55 3.53
CA GLY A 95 10.15 0.92 2.24
C GLY A 95 9.30 1.43 1.07
N TYR A 96 8.66 2.60 1.23
CA TYR A 96 7.85 3.21 0.18
C TYR A 96 8.70 4.11 -0.73
N PRO A 97 8.27 4.35 -1.99
CA PRO A 97 8.91 5.33 -2.88
C PRO A 97 8.91 6.75 -2.30
N ASN A 98 9.88 7.59 -2.68
CA ASN A 98 10.01 8.96 -2.15
C ASN A 98 8.83 9.86 -2.49
N ASN A 99 8.16 9.63 -3.62
CA ASN A 99 7.00 10.39 -4.05
C ASN A 99 5.69 9.93 -3.38
N THR A 100 5.77 9.13 -2.31
CA THR A 100 4.59 8.67 -1.57
C THR A 100 3.88 9.85 -0.93
N MET A 101 2.57 9.87 -1.07
CA MET A 101 1.70 10.82 -0.38
C MET A 101 0.92 10.11 0.72
N ILE A 102 0.47 10.87 1.71
CA ILE A 102 -0.44 10.42 2.76
C ILE A 102 -1.68 11.29 2.79
N VAL A 103 -2.83 10.66 3.03
CA VAL A 103 -4.13 11.32 3.21
C VAL A 103 -4.80 10.77 4.46
N GLU A 104 -5.42 11.65 5.25
CA GLU A 104 -6.01 11.27 6.53
C GLU A 104 -7.26 10.42 6.33
N LEU A 105 -7.41 9.39 7.16
CA LEU A 105 -8.61 8.56 7.20
C LEU A 105 -9.78 9.30 7.87
N PRO A 106 -11.03 8.92 7.58
CA PRO A 106 -12.19 9.52 8.24
C PRO A 106 -12.18 9.24 9.74
N LEU A 107 -12.70 10.21 10.50
CA LEU A 107 -12.96 10.07 11.94
C LEU A 107 -14.12 9.11 12.18
N SER A 108 -14.05 8.36 13.27
CA SER A 108 -15.24 7.77 13.87
C SER A 108 -16.09 8.85 14.50
N LEU A 109 -17.42 8.64 14.55
CA LEU A 109 -18.40 9.60 15.08
C LEU A 109 -18.13 10.05 16.53
N PHE A 110 -17.30 9.31 17.27
CA PHE A 110 -17.01 9.55 18.69
C PHE A 110 -15.61 10.12 18.96
N GLU A 111 -14.84 10.47 17.93
CA GLU A 111 -13.43 10.84 18.09
C GLU A 111 -13.15 12.29 17.71
N ILE A 112 -12.25 12.93 18.47
CA ILE A 112 -11.91 14.36 18.33
C ILE A 112 -10.71 14.54 17.38
N LEU A 113 -9.82 13.54 17.29
CA LEU A 113 -8.61 13.57 16.46
C LEU A 113 -8.39 12.22 15.75
N ASN A 114 -8.02 12.27 14.47
CA ASN A 114 -7.54 11.12 13.71
C ASN A 114 -6.13 11.39 13.22
N LEU A 115 -5.22 10.51 13.64
CA LEU A 115 -3.82 10.55 13.28
C LEU A 115 -3.43 9.37 12.38
N ASN A 116 -4.43 8.71 11.78
CA ASN A 116 -4.23 7.62 10.84
C ASN A 116 -4.35 8.14 9.40
N TYR A 117 -3.39 7.71 8.58
CA TYR A 117 -3.27 8.15 7.20
C TYR A 117 -3.07 6.95 6.27
N VAL A 118 -3.67 6.99 5.09
CA VAL A 118 -3.36 6.05 4.01
C VAL A 118 -2.15 6.58 3.25
N ALA A 119 -1.09 5.79 3.17
CA ALA A 119 0.05 6.03 2.30
C ALA A 119 -0.25 5.47 0.91
N PHE A 120 -0.05 6.28 -0.13
CA PHE A 120 -0.34 5.88 -1.51
C PHE A 120 0.67 6.49 -2.50
N SER A 121 0.82 5.83 -3.64
CA SER A 121 1.56 6.36 -4.78
C SER A 121 0.63 7.25 -5.61
N PRO A 122 0.97 8.54 -5.82
CA PRO A 122 0.09 9.47 -6.55
C PRO A 122 0.09 9.24 -8.07
N MET A 123 1.04 8.48 -8.61
CA MET A 123 1.16 8.23 -10.05
C MET A 123 0.12 7.22 -10.56
N ASP A 124 -0.21 6.22 -9.73
CA ASP A 124 -1.11 5.11 -10.05
C ASP A 124 -2.22 4.94 -9.00
N CYS A 125 -2.34 5.87 -8.05
CA CYS A 125 -3.32 5.86 -6.96
C CYS A 125 -3.32 4.57 -6.14
N LYS A 126 -2.15 3.92 -6.07
CA LYS A 126 -2.00 2.63 -5.41
C LYS A 126 -1.77 2.81 -3.92
N ILE A 127 -2.60 2.15 -3.11
CA ILE A 127 -2.39 2.05 -1.66
C ILE A 127 -1.11 1.27 -1.37
N LEU A 128 -0.24 1.84 -0.55
CA LEU A 128 1.00 1.24 -0.08
C LEU A 128 0.85 0.71 1.35
N GLY A 129 0.04 1.37 2.17
CA GLY A 129 -0.28 0.94 3.52
C GLY A 129 -1.02 2.02 4.31
N VAL A 130 -1.18 1.79 5.61
CA VAL A 130 -1.74 2.76 6.55
C VAL A 130 -0.74 3.01 7.66
N VAL A 131 -0.58 4.27 8.05
CA VAL A 131 0.34 4.71 9.10
C VAL A 131 -0.42 5.53 10.15
N SER A 132 -0.07 5.35 11.41
CA SER A 132 -0.55 6.16 12.54
C SER A 132 0.58 7.09 12.97
N LYS A 133 0.32 8.39 13.02
CA LYS A 133 1.20 9.36 13.67
C LYS A 133 1.07 9.20 15.18
N ASN A 134 2.18 9.22 15.92
CA ASN A 134 2.13 9.18 17.38
C ASN A 134 1.65 10.52 17.94
N GLU A 135 0.88 10.49 19.03
CA GLU A 135 0.46 11.65 19.83
C GLU A 135 1.58 12.12 20.78
N ASP A 136 2.81 12.23 20.31
CA ASP A 136 3.86 12.80 21.15
C ASP A 136 3.80 14.33 21.11
N TRP A 137 3.76 14.96 22.29
CA TRP A 137 3.74 16.42 22.49
C TRP A 137 5.03 17.10 22.02
N PHE A 138 6.08 16.33 21.79
CA PHE A 138 7.33 16.79 21.19
C PHE A 138 7.22 16.64 19.68
N TYR A 139 7.73 17.62 18.94
CA TYR A 139 7.70 17.78 17.48
C TYR A 139 8.25 16.62 16.62
N THR A 140 8.41 15.42 17.17
CA THR A 140 8.80 14.23 16.42
C THR A 140 7.60 13.76 15.58
N THR A 141 7.70 13.95 14.27
CA THR A 141 6.79 13.40 13.25
C THR A 141 6.98 11.88 13.12
N SER A 142 6.86 11.16 14.23
CA SER A 142 7.04 9.72 14.28
C SER A 142 5.74 9.00 13.87
N PHE A 143 5.90 7.99 13.02
CA PHE A 143 4.80 7.19 12.50
C PHE A 143 5.01 5.72 12.85
N LYS A 144 3.92 4.97 12.93
CA LYS A 144 3.91 3.52 13.09
C LYS A 144 3.06 2.90 11.98
N ALA A 145 3.50 1.77 11.45
CA ALA A 145 2.74 1.04 10.44
C ALA A 145 1.52 0.38 11.10
N CYS A 146 0.36 0.50 10.48
CA CYS A 146 -0.83 -0.23 10.87
C CYS A 146 -0.79 -1.64 10.31
N ARG A 147 -1.38 -2.58 11.04
CA ARG A 147 -1.35 -4.01 10.68
C ARG A 147 -2.41 -4.32 9.63
N HIS A 148 -2.04 -4.97 8.54
CA HIS A 148 -3.02 -5.56 7.63
C HIS A 148 -3.71 -6.76 8.30
N THR A 149 -5.04 -6.77 8.36
CA THR A 149 -5.80 -7.75 9.14
C THR A 149 -7.17 -8.07 8.50
N SER A 150 -7.82 -9.10 9.03
CA SER A 150 -9.21 -9.46 8.71
C SER A 150 -10.02 -9.64 9.98
N TRP A 151 -11.30 -9.29 9.96
CA TRP A 151 -12.19 -9.43 11.12
C TRP A 151 -13.61 -9.84 10.70
N PRO A 152 -14.41 -10.43 11.62
CA PRO A 152 -15.77 -10.86 11.32
C PRO A 152 -16.70 -9.72 10.87
N PHE A 153 -17.70 -10.02 10.02
CA PHE A 153 -18.62 -9.01 9.49
C PHE A 153 -19.47 -8.29 10.55
N ASN A 154 -19.79 -9.00 11.63
CA ASN A 154 -20.63 -8.51 12.74
C ASN A 154 -19.90 -7.57 13.70
N TRP A 155 -18.63 -7.24 13.45
CA TRP A 155 -17.89 -6.30 14.27
C TRP A 155 -18.31 -4.86 13.94
N LEU A 156 -18.77 -4.11 14.95
CA LEU A 156 -19.06 -2.69 14.82
C LEU A 156 -17.76 -1.89 14.70
N GLU A 157 -17.66 -1.10 13.64
CA GLU A 157 -16.55 -0.17 13.44
C GLU A 157 -16.48 0.81 14.63
N LYS A 158 -15.28 0.97 15.18
CA LYS A 158 -14.98 1.91 16.26
C LYS A 158 -14.14 3.05 15.74
#